data_AF-A0A1H9WQK5-F1
#
_entry.id   AF-A0A1H9WQK5-F1
#
_cell.length_a   1.000
_cell.length_b   1.000
_cell.length_c   1.000
_cell.angle_alpha   90.00
_cell.angle_beta   90.00
_cell.angle_gamma   90.00
#
_symmetry.space_group_name_H-M   'P 1'
#
loop_
_entity.id
_entity.type
_entity.pdbx_description
1 polymer ?
#
loop_
_entity_poly.entity_id
_entity_poly.type
_entity_poly.pdbx_seq_one_letter_code
_entity_poly.pdbx_strand_id
1 'polypeptide(L)'
;MSTKTDFYLGRGHDAEWLGSLQWECEPENLQRVPPGRLALTATDEPTYRAAVADLFITWETEGIGAAYPRRTGWPWPWATSHVSSWIVAFDPAAPGVFLTVGGGVRWEPLDPRNPREPAEDIGPPDIEAWLRAPADPPSVPLPLMRDPDTGLPTAAGQCLTNPHDTQHSTQGEGR
;
A
#
# COMPACT_ATOMS: atom_id res chain seq x y z
N MET A 1 -8.52 -1.66 17.98
CA MET A 1 -8.07 -0.81 16.85
C MET A 1 -8.52 -1.48 15.57
N SER A 2 -8.98 -0.74 14.55
CA SER A 2 -9.29 -1.35 13.24
C SER A 2 -7.99 -1.54 12.45
N THR A 3 -7.70 -2.77 12.00
CA THR A 3 -6.59 -3.02 11.05
C THR A 3 -6.90 -2.32 9.73
N LYS A 4 -5.86 -1.81 9.06
CA LYS A 4 -5.93 -1.27 7.69
C LYS A 4 -4.87 -1.93 6.84
N THR A 5 -5.26 -2.43 5.68
CA THR A 5 -4.35 -3.10 4.77
C THR A 5 -4.50 -2.53 3.37
N ASP A 6 -3.41 -1.99 2.83
CA ASP A 6 -3.37 -1.40 1.50
C ASP A 6 -2.65 -2.35 0.53
N PHE A 7 -3.16 -2.44 -0.70
CA PHE A 7 -2.66 -3.35 -1.73
C PHE A 7 -2.07 -2.57 -2.92
N TYR A 8 -0.92 -3.02 -3.41
CA TYR A 8 -0.14 -2.32 -4.42
C TYR A 8 0.44 -3.25 -5.49
N LEU A 9 0.62 -2.71 -6.70
CA LEU A 9 1.50 -3.25 -7.72
C LEU A 9 2.79 -2.42 -7.77
N GLY A 10 3.94 -3.09 -7.67
CA GLY A 10 5.24 -2.47 -7.50
C GLY A 10 5.50 -2.03 -6.05
N ARG A 11 6.73 -1.57 -5.79
CA ARG A 11 7.16 -1.01 -4.51
C ARG A 11 7.73 0.38 -4.73
N GLY A 12 7.69 1.23 -3.72
CA GLY A 12 8.21 2.60 -3.80
C GLY A 12 7.18 3.63 -4.25
N HIS A 13 7.65 4.84 -4.54
CA HIS A 13 6.83 6.02 -4.84
C HIS A 13 5.92 5.87 -6.06
N ASP A 14 6.32 5.05 -7.03
CA ASP A 14 5.60 4.82 -8.28
C ASP A 14 4.67 3.60 -8.24
N ALA A 15 4.53 2.93 -7.09
CA ALA A 15 3.65 1.78 -6.99
C ALA A 15 2.18 2.16 -7.26
N GLU A 16 1.48 1.32 -8.02
CA GLU A 16 0.06 1.50 -8.30
C GLU A 16 -0.76 0.98 -7.12
N TRP A 17 -1.55 1.86 -6.50
CA TRP A 17 -2.53 1.44 -5.50
C TRP A 17 -3.70 0.70 -6.14
N LEU A 18 -4.00 -0.50 -5.65
CA LEU A 18 -5.09 -1.35 -6.12
C LEU A 18 -6.36 -1.23 -5.26
N GLY A 19 -6.21 -0.90 -3.99
CA GLY A 19 -7.32 -0.73 -3.06
C GLY A 19 -6.90 -0.94 -1.60
N SER A 20 -7.84 -0.74 -0.68
CA SER A 20 -7.61 -0.88 0.77
C SER A 20 -8.72 -1.66 1.45
N LEU A 21 -8.39 -2.32 2.56
CA LEU A 21 -9.32 -2.98 3.47
C LEU A 21 -9.29 -2.34 4.86
N GLN A 22 -10.40 -2.47 5.60
CA GLN A 22 -10.49 -2.11 7.01
C GLN A 22 -11.10 -3.23 7.87
N TRP A 23 -10.75 -3.21 9.16
CA TRP A 23 -11.19 -4.07 10.26
C TRP A 23 -10.35 -5.33 10.43
N GLU A 24 -10.81 -6.51 10.05
CA GLU A 24 -10.16 -7.79 10.36
C GLU A 24 -9.13 -8.21 9.28
N CYS A 25 -8.39 -7.25 8.71
CA CYS A 25 -7.63 -7.42 7.47
C CYS A 25 -6.12 -7.70 7.64
N GLU A 26 -5.70 -8.21 8.79
CA GLU A 26 -4.34 -8.71 9.01
C GLU A 26 -4.01 -9.94 8.13
N PRO A 27 -2.72 -10.18 7.80
CA PRO A 27 -2.33 -11.26 6.90
C PRO A 27 -2.84 -12.64 7.31
N GLU A 28 -2.89 -12.96 8.61
CA GLU A 28 -3.49 -14.21 9.08
C GLU A 28 -4.96 -14.35 8.64
N ASN A 29 -5.78 -13.30 8.79
CA ASN A 29 -7.19 -13.34 8.37
C ASN A 29 -7.34 -13.31 6.85
N LEU A 30 -6.48 -12.57 6.14
CA LEU A 30 -6.45 -12.60 4.68
C LEU A 30 -6.20 -14.02 4.16
N GLN A 31 -5.33 -14.82 4.80
CA GLN A 31 -5.07 -16.21 4.42
C GLN A 31 -6.25 -17.15 4.63
N ARG A 32 -7.17 -16.80 5.53
CA ARG A 32 -8.39 -17.59 5.78
C ARG A 32 -9.43 -17.40 4.67
N VAL A 33 -9.37 -16.29 3.93
CA VAL A 33 -10.26 -15.99 2.81
C VAL A 33 -9.62 -16.44 1.48
N PRO A 34 -10.28 -17.26 0.63
CA PRO A 34 -9.66 -17.82 -0.57
C PRO A 34 -8.98 -16.80 -1.51
N PRO A 35 -9.62 -15.70 -1.92
CA PRO A 35 -8.94 -14.67 -2.73
C PRO A 35 -7.83 -13.94 -1.97
N GLY A 36 -7.94 -13.78 -0.64
CA GLY A 36 -6.88 -13.19 0.18
C GLY A 36 -5.64 -14.08 0.25
N ARG A 37 -5.84 -15.39 0.43
CA ARG A 37 -4.75 -16.37 0.32
C ARG A 37 -4.09 -16.31 -1.05
N LEU A 38 -4.87 -16.31 -2.12
CA LEU A 38 -4.35 -16.25 -3.48
C LEU A 38 -3.53 -14.97 -3.72
N ALA A 39 -4.00 -13.83 -3.22
CA ALA A 39 -3.27 -12.57 -3.30
C ALA A 39 -1.94 -12.63 -2.54
N LEU A 40 -1.89 -13.25 -1.35
CA LEU A 40 -0.65 -13.37 -0.56
C LEU A 40 0.34 -14.40 -1.10
N THR A 41 -0.11 -15.35 -1.93
CA THR A 41 0.74 -16.39 -2.54
C THR A 41 0.94 -16.21 -4.05
N ALA A 42 0.53 -15.08 -4.62
CA ALA A 42 0.62 -14.85 -6.05
C ALA A 42 2.09 -14.82 -6.52
N THR A 43 2.37 -15.48 -7.64
CA THR A 43 3.70 -15.52 -8.27
C THR A 43 3.77 -14.70 -9.56
N ASP A 44 2.64 -14.14 -9.99
CA ASP A 44 2.50 -13.31 -11.17
C ASP A 44 1.47 -12.20 -10.95
N GLU A 45 1.67 -11.09 -11.67
CA GLU A 45 0.83 -9.90 -11.55
C GLU A 45 -0.65 -10.15 -11.92
N PRO A 46 -0.99 -10.84 -13.04
CA PRO A 46 -2.39 -11.09 -13.37
C PRO A 46 -3.15 -11.81 -12.28
N THR A 47 -2.54 -12.84 -11.68
CA THR A 47 -3.11 -13.59 -10.56
C THR A 47 -3.28 -12.69 -9.34
N TYR A 48 -2.26 -11.90 -8.99
CA TYR A 48 -2.33 -10.98 -7.86
C TYR A 48 -3.47 -9.96 -8.02
N ARG A 49 -3.53 -9.28 -9.17
CA ARG A 49 -4.54 -8.24 -9.45
C ARG A 49 -5.96 -8.83 -9.42
N ALA A 50 -6.16 -10.00 -10.03
CA ALA A 50 -7.47 -10.68 -10.00
C ALA A 50 -7.87 -11.08 -8.58
N ALA A 51 -6.93 -11.66 -7.81
CA ALA A 51 -7.18 -12.07 -6.43
C ALA A 51 -7.52 -10.89 -5.52
N VAL A 52 -6.85 -9.75 -5.66
CA VAL A 52 -7.18 -8.53 -4.91
C VAL A 52 -8.57 -8.00 -5.28
N ALA A 53 -8.94 -8.02 -6.56
CA ALA A 53 -10.26 -7.59 -7.00
C ALA A 53 -11.39 -8.49 -6.43
N ASP A 54 -11.20 -9.81 -6.47
CA ASP A 54 -12.13 -10.78 -5.90
C ASP A 54 -12.19 -10.66 -4.37
N LEU A 55 -11.05 -10.40 -3.72
CA LEU A 55 -10.96 -10.19 -2.28
C LEU A 55 -11.86 -9.04 -1.85
N PHE A 56 -11.84 -7.89 -2.53
CA PHE A 56 -12.69 -6.76 -2.17
C PHE A 56 -14.19 -7.09 -2.24
N ILE A 57 -14.61 -7.88 -3.23
CA ILE A 57 -16.00 -8.34 -3.34
C ILE A 57 -16.32 -9.28 -2.16
N THR A 58 -15.50 -10.32 -1.95
CA THR A 58 -15.71 -11.30 -0.88
C THR A 58 -15.72 -10.66 0.50
N TRP A 59 -14.84 -9.68 0.74
CA TRP A 59 -14.70 -9.03 2.04
C TRP A 59 -15.98 -8.32 2.49
N GLU A 60 -16.64 -7.63 1.56
CA GLU A 60 -17.92 -6.96 1.81
C GLU A 60 -19.08 -7.96 1.86
N THR A 61 -19.15 -8.91 0.92
CA THR A 61 -20.28 -9.85 0.84
C THR A 61 -20.38 -10.78 2.05
N GLU A 62 -19.23 -11.13 2.63
CA GLU A 62 -19.14 -11.97 3.83
C GLU A 62 -19.23 -11.15 5.13
N GLY A 63 -19.32 -9.81 5.04
CA GLY A 63 -19.42 -8.93 6.21
C GLY A 63 -18.17 -8.92 7.11
N ILE A 64 -17.00 -9.27 6.57
CA ILE A 64 -15.72 -9.28 7.31
C ILE A 64 -15.26 -7.85 7.53
N GLY A 65 -15.39 -7.01 6.50
CA GLY A 65 -15.30 -5.58 6.71
C GLY A 65 -15.47 -4.68 5.50
N ALA A 66 -14.91 -3.48 5.57
CA ALA A 66 -15.02 -2.50 4.51
C ALA A 66 -13.93 -2.69 3.47
N ALA A 67 -14.30 -2.60 2.19
CA ALA A 67 -13.37 -2.62 1.07
C ALA A 67 -13.44 -1.30 0.28
N TYR A 68 -12.29 -0.83 -0.16
CA TYR A 68 -12.13 0.40 -0.90
C TYR A 68 -11.30 0.12 -2.16
N PRO A 69 -11.93 -0.48 -3.21
CA PRO A 69 -11.23 -0.75 -4.46
C PRO A 69 -10.77 0.57 -5.11
N ARG A 70 -9.70 0.55 -5.93
CA ARG A 70 -9.15 1.77 -6.58
C ARG A 70 -10.20 2.74 -7.12
N ARG A 71 -11.26 2.22 -7.74
CA ARG A 71 -12.37 2.99 -8.34
C ARG A 71 -13.19 3.82 -7.35
N THR A 72 -13.21 3.48 -6.06
CA THR A 72 -13.92 4.26 -5.02
C THR A 72 -13.08 5.41 -4.50
N GLY A 73 -11.82 5.51 -4.95
CA GLY A 73 -10.87 6.49 -4.45
C GLY A 73 -10.29 6.11 -3.09
N TRP A 74 -9.23 6.83 -2.73
CA TRP A 74 -8.48 6.62 -1.50
C TRP A 74 -9.33 6.94 -0.26
N PRO A 75 -9.49 6.01 0.69
CA PRO A 75 -10.42 6.18 1.81
C PRO A 75 -9.84 6.90 3.02
N TRP A 76 -8.52 7.12 3.07
CA TRP A 76 -7.86 7.61 4.26
C TRP A 76 -7.66 9.14 4.25
N PRO A 77 -7.64 9.80 5.43
CA PRO A 77 -7.44 11.25 5.53
C PRO A 77 -5.98 11.69 5.30
N TRP A 78 -5.07 10.74 5.03
CA TRP A 78 -3.65 10.97 4.85
C TRP A 78 -3.18 10.62 3.43
N ALA A 79 -2.00 11.10 3.04
CA ALA A 79 -1.49 11.06 1.67
C ALA A 79 -0.87 9.74 1.19
N THR A 80 -0.48 8.86 2.11
CA THR A 80 0.31 7.63 1.83
C THR A 80 -0.08 6.55 2.83
N SER A 81 0.21 5.28 2.58
CA SER A 81 -0.06 4.17 3.52
C SER A 81 0.69 4.19 4.85
N HIS A 82 1.31 5.31 5.22
CA HIS A 82 2.19 5.41 6.38
C HIS A 82 1.50 5.06 7.71
N VAL A 83 0.18 5.27 7.82
CA VAL A 83 -0.62 4.95 9.01
C VAL A 83 -1.32 3.59 8.90
N SER A 84 -1.16 2.88 7.77
CA SER A 84 -1.77 1.58 7.57
C SER A 84 -1.05 0.51 8.36
N SER A 85 -1.81 -0.46 8.88
CA SER A 85 -1.26 -1.57 9.67
C SER A 85 -0.36 -2.44 8.80
N TRP A 86 -0.82 -2.72 7.58
CA TRP A 86 -0.13 -3.57 6.62
C TRP A 86 -0.14 -2.92 5.23
N ILE A 87 0.94 -3.10 4.51
CA ILE A 87 1.08 -2.71 3.11
C ILE A 87 1.55 -3.95 2.36
N VAL A 88 0.73 -4.42 1.42
CA VAL A 88 0.99 -5.61 0.61
C VAL A 88 1.26 -5.17 -0.81
N ALA A 89 2.38 -5.60 -1.38
CA ALA A 89 2.78 -5.22 -2.73
C ALA A 89 3.20 -6.45 -3.54
N PHE A 90 2.71 -6.60 -4.77
CA PHE A 90 3.33 -7.51 -5.73
C PHE A 90 4.40 -6.77 -6.53
N ASP A 91 5.64 -7.23 -6.51
CA ASP A 91 6.73 -6.62 -7.30
C ASP A 91 7.04 -7.46 -8.55
N PRO A 92 6.73 -6.99 -9.77
CA PRO A 92 7.07 -7.72 -10.99
C PRO A 92 8.58 -7.72 -11.29
N ALA A 93 9.36 -6.77 -10.76
CA ALA A 93 10.82 -6.73 -10.94
C ALA A 93 11.55 -7.72 -10.00
N ALA A 94 10.93 -8.06 -8.87
CA ALA A 94 11.35 -9.13 -7.98
C ALA A 94 10.16 -10.08 -7.75
N PRO A 95 9.81 -10.94 -8.74
CA PRO A 95 8.51 -11.62 -8.80
C PRO A 95 8.08 -12.26 -7.48
N GLY A 96 7.05 -11.69 -6.86
CA GLY A 96 6.52 -12.15 -5.59
C GLY A 96 5.78 -11.07 -4.83
N VAL A 97 5.16 -11.48 -3.72
CA VAL A 97 4.43 -10.61 -2.81
C VAL A 97 5.36 -10.18 -1.69
N PHE A 98 5.35 -8.90 -1.38
CA PHE A 98 6.09 -8.29 -0.29
C PHE A 98 5.12 -7.65 0.68
N LEU A 99 5.55 -7.58 1.93
CA LEU A 99 4.79 -6.98 2.99
C LEU A 99 5.66 -6.03 3.80
N THR A 100 5.06 -4.96 4.28
CA THR A 100 5.64 -4.11 5.32
C THR A 100 4.55 -3.60 6.26
N VAL A 101 4.93 -3.08 7.42
CA VAL A 101 4.01 -2.64 8.47
C VAL A 101 4.24 -1.19 8.85
N GLY A 102 3.18 -0.53 9.31
CA GLY A 102 3.23 0.69 10.11
C GLY A 102 4.22 1.74 9.63
N GLY A 103 4.22 2.06 8.33
CA GLY A 103 5.11 3.07 7.78
C GLY A 103 6.30 2.59 6.97
N GLY A 104 6.59 1.29 7.02
CA GLY A 104 7.53 0.69 6.08
C GLY A 104 8.99 0.92 6.44
N VAL A 105 9.54 0.13 7.37
CA VAL A 105 10.99 0.11 7.62
C VAL A 105 11.72 -0.74 6.58
N ARG A 106 11.10 -1.84 6.13
CA ARG A 106 11.65 -2.75 5.13
C ARG A 106 10.55 -3.57 4.47
N TRP A 107 10.78 -3.94 3.21
CA TRP A 107 9.93 -4.88 2.49
C TRP A 107 10.38 -6.32 2.79
N GLU A 108 9.49 -7.14 3.34
CA GLU A 108 9.72 -8.55 3.59
C GLU A 108 9.02 -9.39 2.52
N PRO A 109 9.72 -10.28 1.79
CA PRO A 109 9.08 -11.18 0.84
C PRO A 109 8.24 -12.23 1.57
N LEU A 110 7.03 -12.51 1.07
CA LEU A 110 6.22 -13.63 1.49
C LEU A 110 6.60 -14.87 0.68
N ASP A 111 6.88 -15.99 1.36
CA ASP A 111 7.08 -17.28 0.70
C ASP A 111 5.71 -17.81 0.23
N PRO A 112 5.46 -17.98 -1.09
CA PRO A 112 4.19 -18.49 -1.59
C PRO A 112 3.83 -19.89 -1.07
N ARG A 113 4.82 -20.68 -0.64
CA ARG A 113 4.62 -22.03 -0.08
C ARG A 113 4.33 -22.01 1.41
N ASN A 114 4.68 -20.92 2.08
CA ASN A 114 4.53 -20.75 3.52
C ASN A 114 4.40 -19.25 3.83
N PRO A 115 3.27 -18.61 3.49
CA PRO A 115 3.08 -17.18 3.68
C PRO A 115 2.87 -16.92 5.17
N ARG A 116 3.91 -17.02 5.99
CA ARG A 116 3.79 -16.69 7.42
C ARG A 116 3.82 -15.19 7.58
N GLU A 117 3.20 -14.73 8.65
CA GLU A 117 3.39 -13.36 9.09
C GLU A 117 4.90 -13.09 9.24
N PRO A 118 5.40 -12.01 8.64
CA PRO A 118 6.78 -11.65 8.82
C PRO A 118 7.03 -11.26 10.29
N ALA A 119 8.28 -11.35 10.75
CA ALA A 119 8.63 -11.20 12.17
C ALA A 119 8.05 -9.92 12.79
N GLU A 120 7.70 -9.92 14.08
CA GLU A 120 7.00 -8.81 14.78
C GLU A 120 7.70 -7.42 14.71
N ASP A 121 8.91 -7.33 14.14
CA ASP A 121 9.80 -6.15 14.13
C ASP A 121 10.08 -5.63 12.70
N ILE A 122 9.02 -5.35 11.93
CA ILE A 122 9.11 -4.76 10.58
C ILE A 122 8.66 -3.29 10.58
N GLY A 123 8.12 -2.84 11.70
CA GLY A 123 7.62 -1.48 11.90
C GLY A 123 8.71 -0.59 12.47
N PRO A 124 8.52 0.74 12.44
CA PRO A 124 9.43 1.66 13.10
C PRO A 124 9.43 1.37 14.62
N PRO A 125 10.60 1.44 15.27
CA PRO A 125 10.70 1.20 16.71
C PRO A 125 9.92 2.24 17.54
N ASP A 126 9.68 3.43 16.98
CA ASP A 126 8.81 4.47 17.54
C ASP A 126 7.82 4.95 16.47
N ILE A 127 6.63 4.37 16.47
CA ILE A 127 5.58 4.71 15.51
C ILE A 127 5.08 6.15 15.66
N GLU A 128 5.05 6.71 16.87
CA GLU A 128 4.55 8.07 17.08
C GLU A 128 5.51 9.13 16.57
N ALA A 129 6.82 8.93 16.77
CA ALA A 129 7.84 9.78 16.18
C ALA A 129 7.84 9.64 14.65
N TRP A 130 7.69 8.41 14.16
CA TRP A 130 7.73 8.14 12.73
C TRP A 130 6.52 8.74 11.98
N LEU A 131 5.32 8.71 12.58
CA LEU A 131 4.14 9.38 12.01
C LEU A 131 4.31 10.90 11.82
N ARG A 132 5.27 11.54 12.53
CA ARG A 132 5.58 12.97 12.35
C ARG A 132 6.56 13.23 11.19
N ALA A 133 7.39 12.25 10.84
CA ALA A 133 8.42 12.37 9.81
C ALA A 133 8.59 11.05 9.02
N PRO A 134 7.56 10.64 8.24
CA PRO A 134 7.55 9.32 7.59
C PRO A 134 8.56 9.16 6.44
N ALA A 135 9.23 10.24 6.03
CA ALA A 135 10.27 10.23 5.02
C ALA A 135 11.69 10.04 5.61
N ASP A 136 11.83 10.08 6.93
CA ASP A 136 13.13 9.93 7.59
C ASP A 136 13.56 8.45 7.64
N PRO A 137 14.82 8.12 7.35
CA PRO A 137 15.36 6.77 7.54
C PRO A 137 15.04 6.20 8.94
N PRO A 138 14.75 4.90 9.07
CA PRO A 138 15.01 3.81 8.13
C PRO A 138 13.88 3.50 7.12
N SER A 139 12.99 4.44 6.80
CA SER A 139 11.83 4.19 5.93
C SER A 139 12.18 3.73 4.51
N VAL A 140 11.49 2.70 4.01
CA VAL A 140 11.35 2.46 2.57
C VAL A 140 10.45 3.54 1.97
N PRO A 141 10.68 3.98 0.73
CA PRO A 141 9.76 4.88 0.06
C PRO A 141 8.37 4.25 0.00
N LEU A 142 7.38 4.96 0.54
CA LEU A 142 5.98 4.54 0.44
C LEU A 142 5.34 5.09 -0.83
N PRO A 143 4.34 4.38 -1.37
CA PRO A 143 3.58 4.86 -2.53
C PRO A 143 2.86 6.17 -2.20
N LEU A 144 2.94 7.16 -3.10
CA LEU A 144 2.13 8.37 -2.99
C LEU A 144 0.75 8.11 -3.58
N MET A 145 -0.29 8.51 -2.85
CA MET A 145 -1.65 8.26 -3.31
C MET A 145 -2.04 9.15 -4.45
N ARG A 146 -2.50 8.50 -5.53
CA ARG A 146 -2.93 9.16 -6.75
C ARG A 146 -4.41 8.96 -6.97
N ASP A 147 -5.08 10.04 -7.37
CA ASP A 147 -6.45 10.02 -7.82
C ASP A 147 -6.59 9.08 -9.03
N PRO A 148 -7.58 8.19 -9.02
CA PRO A 148 -7.67 7.13 -10.01
C PRO A 148 -7.98 7.64 -11.42
N ASP A 149 -8.63 8.79 -11.56
CA ASP A 149 -9.09 9.38 -12.82
C ASP A 149 -8.02 10.27 -13.44
N THR A 150 -7.26 11.00 -12.61
CA THR A 150 -6.26 11.99 -13.06
C THR A 150 -4.82 11.50 -12.96
N GLY A 151 -4.55 10.47 -12.14
CA GLY A 151 -3.19 10.00 -11.84
C GLY A 151 -2.34 10.99 -11.02
N LEU A 152 -2.92 12.13 -10.64
CA LEU A 152 -2.28 13.15 -9.80
C LEU A 152 -2.38 12.77 -8.33
N PRO A 153 -1.49 13.27 -7.45
CA PRO A 153 -1.63 13.07 -6.01
C PRO A 153 -3.04 13.47 -5.53
N THR A 154 -3.62 12.68 -4.63
CA THR A 154 -4.90 13.00 -3.99
C THR A 154 -4.80 14.34 -3.23
N ALA A 155 -5.93 14.95 -2.86
CA ALA A 155 -5.91 16.20 -2.07
C ALA A 155 -5.06 16.09 -0.79
N ALA A 156 -5.07 14.92 -0.14
CA ALA A 156 -4.16 14.63 0.97
C ALA A 156 -2.69 14.57 0.51
N GLY A 157 -2.42 13.94 -0.63
CA GLY A 157 -1.11 13.86 -1.29
C GLY A 157 -0.52 15.21 -1.73
N GLN A 158 -1.35 16.18 -2.10
CA GLN A 158 -0.92 17.54 -2.47
C GLN A 158 -0.29 18.30 -1.29
N CYS A 159 -0.57 17.90 -0.04
CA CYS A 159 0.00 18.53 1.15
C CYS A 159 1.44 18.08 1.44
N LEU A 160 1.90 16.97 0.83
CA LEU A 160 3.27 16.44 1.00
C LEU A 160 4.23 16.87 -0.11
N THR A 161 3.76 17.46 -1.21
CA THR A 161 4.66 18.06 -2.19
C THR A 161 5.24 19.33 -1.59
N ASN A 162 6.42 19.22 -0.99
CA ASN A 162 7.24 20.37 -0.63
C ASN A 162 7.42 21.26 -1.88
N PRO A 163 7.38 22.60 -1.76
CA PRO A 163 7.49 23.53 -2.88
C PRO A 163 8.84 23.53 -3.62
N HIS A 164 9.75 22.60 -3.29
CA HIS A 164 11.07 22.49 -3.92
C HIS A 164 11.10 21.64 -5.20
N ASP A 165 10.08 20.83 -5.49
CA ASP A 165 10.01 20.03 -6.73
C ASP A 165 9.44 20.78 -7.94
N THR A 166 9.11 22.07 -7.81
CA THR A 166 8.63 22.89 -8.94
C THR A 166 9.72 23.66 -9.69
N GLN A 167 11.00 23.52 -9.32
CA GLN A 167 12.08 24.21 -10.03
C GLN A 167 12.78 23.34 -11.08
N HIS A 168 12.05 22.84 -12.08
CA HIS A 168 12.64 22.62 -13.40
C HIS A 168 11.55 22.60 -14.49
N SER A 169 10.93 23.76 -14.73
CA SER A 169 10.48 24.18 -16.07
C SER A 169 9.82 25.54 -15.97
N THR A 170 10.61 26.60 -16.18
CA THR A 170 10.22 27.85 -16.86
C THR A 170 11.40 28.82 -16.85
N GLN A 171 12.25 28.73 -17.87
CA GLN A 171 12.81 29.93 -18.47
C GLN A 171 12.71 29.77 -19.99
N GLY A 172 11.56 30.17 -20.53
CA GLY A 172 11.56 30.89 -21.78
C GLY A 172 11.80 32.36 -21.45
N GLU A 173 12.74 33.02 -22.13
CA GLU A 173 12.50 34.23 -22.93
C GLU A 173 13.82 34.93 -23.29
N GLY A 174 14.05 35.01 -24.60
CA GLY A 174 14.50 36.22 -25.31
C GLY A 174 15.71 36.98 -24.80
N ARG A 175 16.81 36.86 -25.53
CA ARG A 175 17.37 37.99 -26.31
C ARG A 175 18.27 37.49 -27.43
#